data_AF-A0A9J6HDQ5-F1
#
_entry.id   AF-A0A9J6HDQ5-F1
#
_cell.length_a   1.000
_cell.length_b   1.000
_cell.length_c   1.000
_cell.angle_alpha   90.00
_cell.angle_beta   90.00
_cell.angle_gamma   90.00
#
_symmetry.space_group_name_H-M   'P 1'
#
loop_
_entity.id
_entity.type
_entity.pdbx_description
1 polymer ?
#
loop_
_entity_poly.entity_id
_entity_poly.type
_entity_poly.pdbx_seq_one_letter_code
_entity_poly.pdbx_strand_id
1 'polypeptide(L)'
;MNVIKAVEDVGFRVTRIVTDNHQSNVTLFKSLSEDGRPVYVVPHPFKQGNPPFLSFGRNHLIKNLRNNLVEREMVNGDDLIQGGLYLKKPLSIQSQLLVKPLRFLTQSHVKPNNLEKMKVSRPTQVFFPVVIATLEFLQENPQCHPDATEFQDCLPAITFMKIVSKWYDLHNHGAVKPRGESEEPFYLIHDDRLSWLEVDFITYIQEIQLFGGKTKKKITKGTGEATILTTRSTLALIQHLLDNFRYVLTRALNSDPVESLINCFRQFNGGNDRVDARTAVFIAEKLLKVSLVPIGEHTHVTYALFSQVGILQADKSEKAPHSSETNVPLKLKALEGNTAAVPLVVVLGAKPLSDELEGLNVSLAVPDDLELAPLAYLAGYIARACEEKQPSESCKVLLQKPKPCGSIYDLVKKIDIGQLRYPNKEIVKICKLTCDFVSEVMKD
;
A
#
# COMPACT_ATOMS: atom_id res chain seq x y z
N MET A 1 -33.93 -6.97 -4.58
CA MET A 1 -34.27 -8.24 -3.90
C MET A 1 -34.32 -9.45 -4.82
N ASN A 2 -34.81 -9.34 -6.06
CA ASN A 2 -34.87 -10.48 -7.01
C ASN A 2 -33.51 -11.17 -7.26
N VAL A 3 -32.41 -10.41 -7.30
CA VAL A 3 -31.05 -10.97 -7.48
C VAL A 3 -30.64 -11.87 -6.32
N ILE A 4 -30.93 -11.46 -5.08
CA ILE A 4 -30.64 -12.28 -3.89
C ILE A 4 -31.40 -13.61 -3.99
N LYS A 5 -32.70 -13.54 -4.32
CA LYS A 5 -33.53 -14.74 -4.50
C LYS A 5 -32.94 -15.69 -5.54
N ALA A 6 -32.63 -15.17 -6.74
CA ALA A 6 -32.12 -15.99 -7.83
C ALA A 6 -30.78 -16.67 -7.49
N VAL A 7 -29.89 -15.98 -6.78
CA VAL A 7 -28.60 -16.54 -6.34
C VAL A 7 -28.81 -17.62 -5.28
N GLU A 8 -29.70 -17.39 -4.32
CA GLU A 8 -29.97 -18.36 -3.26
C GLU A 8 -30.79 -19.58 -3.70
N ASP A 9 -31.68 -19.42 -4.68
CA ASP A 9 -32.44 -20.52 -5.28
C ASP A 9 -31.51 -21.55 -5.96
N VAL A 10 -30.31 -21.12 -6.38
CA VAL A 10 -29.26 -21.99 -6.96
C VAL A 10 -28.35 -22.60 -5.88
N GLY A 11 -28.61 -22.31 -4.60
CA GLY A 11 -27.90 -22.91 -3.46
C GLY A 11 -26.74 -22.09 -2.92
N PHE A 12 -26.47 -20.89 -3.44
CA PHE A 12 -25.54 -19.96 -2.82
C PHE A 12 -26.17 -19.28 -1.59
N ARG A 13 -25.33 -18.67 -0.76
CA ARG A 13 -25.77 -17.85 0.38
C ARG A 13 -25.19 -16.45 0.27
N VAL A 14 -26.05 -15.45 0.26
CA VAL A 14 -25.61 -14.05 0.16
C VAL A 14 -25.34 -13.50 1.55
N THR A 15 -24.07 -13.40 1.94
CA THR A 15 -23.67 -12.91 3.26
C THR A 15 -23.31 -11.42 3.27
N ARG A 16 -22.80 -10.84 2.18
CA ARG A 16 -22.36 -9.44 2.16
C ARG A 16 -22.81 -8.75 0.87
N ILE A 17 -23.19 -7.48 1.00
CA ILE A 17 -23.43 -6.57 -0.11
C ILE A 17 -22.41 -5.43 -0.01
N VAL A 18 -21.64 -5.24 -1.09
CA VAL A 18 -20.61 -4.21 -1.17
C VAL A 18 -20.95 -3.25 -2.31
N THR A 19 -20.89 -1.95 -2.02
CA THR A 19 -21.13 -0.89 -3.02
C THR A 19 -20.01 0.17 -2.95
N ASP A 20 -19.96 1.07 -3.93
CA ASP A 20 -19.15 2.28 -3.77
C ASP A 20 -19.83 3.28 -2.80
N ASN A 21 -19.09 4.29 -2.35
CA ASN A 21 -19.64 5.35 -1.48
C ASN A 21 -20.31 6.48 -2.28
N HIS A 22 -20.98 6.17 -3.39
CA HIS A 22 -21.74 7.16 -4.16
C HIS A 22 -23.11 7.43 -3.52
N GLN A 23 -23.64 8.65 -3.70
CA GLN A 23 -24.88 9.10 -3.06
C GLN A 23 -26.08 8.18 -3.36
N SER A 24 -26.17 7.62 -4.56
CA SER A 24 -27.21 6.66 -4.93
C SER A 24 -27.15 5.38 -4.10
N ASN A 25 -25.95 4.87 -3.82
CA ASN A 25 -25.74 3.66 -3.04
C ASN A 25 -25.93 3.91 -1.54
N VAL A 26 -25.60 5.11 -1.06
CA VAL A 26 -25.97 5.55 0.29
C VAL A 26 -27.49 5.59 0.43
N THR A 27 -28.22 6.12 -0.56
CA THR A 27 -29.69 6.13 -0.56
C THR A 27 -30.27 4.70 -0.62
N LEU A 28 -29.66 3.81 -1.40
CA LEU A 28 -30.01 2.39 -1.40
C LEU A 28 -29.89 1.80 0.01
N PHE A 29 -28.74 1.96 0.68
CA PHE A 29 -28.56 1.42 2.03
C PHE A 29 -29.57 1.98 3.04
N LYS A 30 -29.93 3.27 2.93
CA LYS A 30 -31.01 3.86 3.74
C LYS A 30 -32.37 3.24 3.46
N SER A 31 -32.68 2.95 2.20
CA SER A 31 -33.95 2.31 1.82
C SER A 31 -34.08 0.86 2.27
N LEU A 32 -32.95 0.23 2.63
CA LEU A 32 -32.91 -1.13 3.17
C LEU A 32 -33.10 -1.17 4.69
N SER A 33 -33.17 -0.02 5.37
CA SER A 33 -33.43 0.07 6.80
C SER A 33 -34.83 0.61 7.08
N GLU A 34 -35.42 0.22 8.19
CA GLU A 34 -36.75 0.68 8.61
C GLU A 34 -36.75 2.16 9.03
N ASP A 35 -35.62 2.64 9.58
CA ASP A 35 -35.46 4.00 10.10
C ASP A 35 -34.92 5.01 9.08
N GLY A 36 -34.71 4.59 7.82
CA GLY A 36 -34.18 5.43 6.75
C GLY A 36 -32.72 5.85 6.94
N ARG A 37 -31.95 5.15 7.78
CA ARG A 37 -30.53 5.40 8.05
C ARG A 37 -29.66 4.26 7.52
N PRO A 38 -28.42 4.54 7.08
CA PRO A 38 -27.52 3.47 6.69
C PRO A 38 -27.20 2.58 7.90
N VAL A 39 -27.60 1.32 7.84
CA VAL A 39 -27.25 0.28 8.80
C VAL A 39 -26.26 -0.70 8.17
N TYR A 40 -25.45 -1.37 9.00
CA TYR A 40 -24.44 -2.32 8.53
C TYR A 40 -24.95 -3.77 8.45
N VAL A 41 -26.14 -4.05 8.99
CA VAL A 41 -26.84 -5.34 8.92
C VAL A 41 -28.30 -5.06 8.60
N VAL A 42 -28.88 -5.84 7.69
CA VAL A 42 -30.32 -5.77 7.39
C VAL A 42 -30.95 -7.15 7.49
N PRO A 43 -32.27 -7.24 7.77
CA PRO A 43 -32.97 -8.51 7.73
C PRO A 43 -32.87 -9.14 6.34
N HIS A 44 -32.66 -10.46 6.28
CA HIS A 44 -32.65 -11.14 5.01
C HIS A 44 -34.08 -11.24 4.46
N PRO A 45 -34.33 -10.87 3.19
CA PRO A 45 -35.67 -10.72 2.64
C PRO A 45 -36.48 -12.02 2.57
N PHE A 46 -35.83 -13.19 2.69
CA PHE A 46 -36.47 -14.51 2.51
C PHE A 46 -36.17 -15.53 3.61
N LYS A 47 -35.26 -15.24 4.56
CA LYS A 47 -34.76 -16.23 5.53
C LYS A 47 -34.52 -15.57 6.88
N GLN A 48 -34.96 -16.19 7.96
CA GLN A 48 -34.65 -15.70 9.31
C GLN A 48 -33.23 -16.13 9.72
N GLY A 49 -32.52 -15.30 10.48
CA GLY A 49 -31.22 -15.64 11.09
C GLY A 49 -29.99 -15.57 10.18
N ASN A 50 -30.15 -15.24 8.89
CA ASN A 50 -29.04 -15.18 7.93
C ASN A 50 -28.92 -13.78 7.28
N PRO A 51 -28.65 -12.72 8.07
CA PRO A 51 -28.71 -11.36 7.55
C PRO A 51 -27.55 -11.07 6.60
N PRO A 52 -27.78 -10.31 5.52
CA PRO A 52 -26.69 -9.74 4.73
C PRO A 52 -26.08 -8.53 5.44
N PHE A 53 -24.74 -8.45 5.39
CA PHE A 53 -23.94 -7.35 5.91
C PHE A 53 -23.68 -6.31 4.82
N LEU A 54 -24.01 -5.04 5.08
CA LEU A 54 -23.88 -3.93 4.12
C LEU A 54 -22.58 -3.18 4.35
N SER A 55 -21.84 -2.88 3.29
CA SER A 55 -20.57 -2.17 3.41
C SER A 55 -20.19 -1.38 2.16
N PHE A 56 -19.25 -0.45 2.31
CA PHE A 56 -18.65 0.25 1.20
C PHE A 56 -17.28 -0.34 0.83
N GLY A 57 -16.92 -0.26 -0.45
CA GLY A 57 -15.63 -0.74 -0.94
C GLY A 57 -14.47 0.00 -0.29
N ARG A 58 -13.60 -0.73 0.42
CA ARG A 58 -12.41 -0.18 1.12
C ARG A 58 -11.50 0.68 0.22
N ASN A 59 -11.41 0.36 -1.08
CA ASN A 59 -10.58 1.09 -2.03
C ASN A 59 -11.13 2.48 -2.34
N HIS A 60 -12.45 2.67 -2.26
CA HIS A 60 -13.06 3.99 -2.31
C HIS A 60 -12.90 4.75 -0.99
N LEU A 61 -12.97 4.06 0.13
CA LEU A 61 -12.79 4.66 1.45
C LEU A 61 -11.35 5.15 1.66
N ILE A 62 -10.32 4.38 1.30
CA ILE A 62 -8.92 4.83 1.40
C ILE A 62 -8.63 6.02 0.49
N LYS A 63 -9.23 6.06 -0.71
CA LYS A 63 -9.22 7.24 -1.60
C LYS A 63 -9.79 8.47 -0.89
N ASN A 64 -10.95 8.32 -0.27
CA ASN A 64 -11.62 9.41 0.44
C ASN A 64 -10.83 9.86 1.66
N LEU A 65 -10.30 8.94 2.46
CA LEU A 65 -9.45 9.23 3.63
C LEU A 65 -8.18 9.98 3.21
N ARG A 66 -7.51 9.54 2.13
CA ARG A 66 -6.37 10.26 1.55
C ARG A 66 -6.76 11.67 1.13
N ASN A 67 -7.89 11.84 0.43
CA ASN A 67 -8.33 13.17 0.00
C ASN A 67 -8.58 14.08 1.21
N ASN A 68 -9.18 13.58 2.30
CA ASN A 68 -9.33 14.34 3.54
C ASN A 68 -7.97 14.72 4.14
N LEU A 69 -7.01 13.78 4.21
CA LEU A 69 -5.66 14.04 4.73
C LEU A 69 -4.91 15.13 3.94
N VAL A 70 -5.04 15.12 2.61
CA VAL A 70 -4.26 15.97 1.71
C VAL A 70 -4.90 17.34 1.46
N GLU A 71 -6.23 17.38 1.35
CA GLU A 71 -6.96 18.59 0.94
C GLU A 71 -7.48 19.40 2.15
N ARG A 72 -7.46 18.84 3.36
CA ARG A 72 -8.04 19.47 4.54
C ARG A 72 -7.07 19.48 5.71
N GLU A 73 -7.24 20.48 6.54
CA GLU A 73 -6.79 20.41 7.93
C GLU A 73 -7.87 19.72 8.74
N MET A 74 -7.45 18.79 9.60
CA MET A 74 -8.35 18.12 10.55
C MET A 74 -7.85 18.36 11.96
N VAL A 75 -8.73 18.24 12.95
CA VAL A 75 -8.36 18.39 14.36
C VAL A 75 -8.80 17.14 15.11
N ASN A 76 -7.92 16.64 15.98
CA ASN A 76 -8.25 15.62 16.97
C ASN A 76 -7.94 16.14 18.37
N GLY A 77 -8.95 16.48 19.17
CA GLY A 77 -8.73 17.21 20.42
C GLY A 77 -8.09 18.58 20.15
N ASP A 78 -6.89 18.80 20.69
CA ASP A 78 -6.09 20.00 20.45
C ASP A 78 -5.07 19.82 19.30
N ASP A 79 -4.92 18.61 18.79
CA ASP A 79 -3.92 18.28 17.78
C ASP A 79 -4.38 18.63 16.37
N LEU A 80 -3.57 19.41 15.64
CA LEU A 80 -3.83 19.78 14.26
C LEU A 80 -3.18 18.78 13.28
N ILE A 81 -4.01 18.13 12.48
CA ILE A 81 -3.61 17.19 11.44
C ILE A 81 -3.46 17.94 10.11
N GLN A 82 -2.21 18.19 9.70
CA GLN A 82 -1.87 18.88 8.44
C GLN A 82 -1.17 17.95 7.43
N GLY A 83 -1.75 16.79 7.14
CA GLY A 83 -1.12 15.81 6.23
C GLY A 83 -0.80 16.38 4.84
N GLY A 84 -1.64 17.27 4.32
CA GLY A 84 -1.37 17.97 3.06
C GLY A 84 -0.11 18.83 3.06
N LEU A 85 0.31 19.35 4.21
CA LEU A 85 1.57 20.08 4.37
C LEU A 85 2.74 19.07 4.38
N TYR A 86 2.66 18.09 5.27
CA TYR A 86 3.73 17.12 5.52
C TYR A 86 3.93 16.10 4.39
N LEU A 87 2.98 15.96 3.45
CA LEU A 87 3.17 15.18 2.23
C LEU A 87 3.74 16.00 1.06
N LYS A 88 3.56 17.33 1.06
CA LYS A 88 4.11 18.22 0.01
C LYS A 88 5.58 18.54 0.26
N LYS A 89 5.99 18.74 1.52
CA LYS A 89 7.36 19.13 1.86
C LYS A 89 8.40 18.08 1.47
N PRO A 90 8.25 16.77 1.80
CA PRO A 90 9.22 15.76 1.38
C PRO A 90 9.38 15.69 -0.14
N LEU A 91 8.32 15.96 -0.92
CA LEU A 91 8.39 16.02 -2.37
C LEU A 91 9.27 17.17 -2.87
N SER A 92 9.20 18.33 -2.21
CA SER A 92 10.07 19.48 -2.50
C SER A 92 11.52 19.18 -2.12
N ILE A 93 11.75 18.71 -0.89
CA ILE A 93 13.09 18.38 -0.36
C ILE A 93 13.77 17.34 -1.26
N GLN A 94 13.11 16.21 -1.53
CA GLN A 94 13.70 15.13 -2.32
C GLN A 94 13.90 15.47 -3.81
N SER A 95 13.37 16.60 -4.30
CA SER A 95 13.58 17.02 -5.69
C SER A 95 15.04 17.43 -5.93
N GLN A 96 15.74 17.86 -4.89
CA GLN A 96 17.14 18.28 -4.91
C GLN A 96 18.11 17.14 -4.56
N LEU A 97 17.59 16.01 -4.09
CA LEU A 97 18.40 14.88 -3.64
C LEU A 97 18.63 13.89 -4.78
N LEU A 98 19.86 13.37 -4.88
CA LEU A 98 20.18 12.26 -5.77
C LEU A 98 19.50 10.99 -5.27
N VAL A 99 19.62 10.71 -3.97
CA VAL A 99 19.06 9.52 -3.34
C VAL A 99 17.82 9.88 -2.53
N LYS A 100 16.66 9.56 -3.10
CA LYS A 100 15.36 10.01 -2.58
C LYS A 100 14.80 9.04 -1.55
N PRO A 101 14.43 9.50 -0.34
CA PRO A 101 13.79 8.63 0.66
C PRO A 101 12.43 8.09 0.17
N LEU A 102 11.70 8.87 -0.63
CA LEU A 102 10.38 8.51 -1.16
C LEU A 102 10.38 8.47 -2.69
N ARG A 103 11.20 7.60 -3.29
CA ARG A 103 11.40 7.50 -4.76
C ARG A 103 10.12 7.37 -5.60
N PHE A 104 9.07 6.76 -5.06
CA PHE A 104 7.80 6.58 -5.77
C PHE A 104 6.81 7.74 -5.54
N LEU A 105 7.06 8.60 -4.56
CA LEU A 105 6.18 9.71 -4.24
C LEU A 105 6.35 10.78 -5.31
N THR A 106 5.24 11.10 -5.98
CA THR A 106 5.18 12.07 -7.08
C THR A 106 4.11 13.11 -6.82
N GLN A 107 4.09 14.16 -7.65
CA GLN A 107 3.05 15.19 -7.59
C GLN A 107 1.63 14.60 -7.64
N SER A 108 1.43 13.51 -8.40
CA SER A 108 0.15 12.83 -8.51
C SER A 108 -0.36 12.17 -7.22
N HIS A 109 0.51 11.96 -6.22
CA HIS A 109 0.10 11.44 -4.91
C HIS A 109 -0.56 12.55 -4.07
N VAL A 110 -0.11 13.79 -4.26
CA VAL A 110 -0.44 14.94 -3.40
C VAL A 110 -1.36 15.95 -4.08
N LYS A 111 -1.32 16.06 -5.40
CA LYS A 111 -2.25 16.86 -6.21
C LYS A 111 -2.67 16.05 -7.46
N PRO A 112 -3.44 14.96 -7.29
CA PRO A 112 -3.91 14.16 -8.43
C PRO A 112 -4.90 14.96 -9.30
N ASN A 113 -4.81 14.82 -10.62
CA ASN A 113 -5.89 15.20 -11.51
C ASN A 113 -7.07 14.19 -11.49
N ASN A 114 -8.14 14.44 -12.24
CA ASN A 114 -9.34 13.59 -12.22
C ASN A 114 -9.09 12.14 -12.66
N LEU A 115 -8.25 11.90 -13.66
CA LEU A 115 -7.89 10.53 -14.09
C LEU A 115 -7.04 9.84 -13.02
N GLU A 116 -6.16 10.62 -12.41
CA GLU A 116 -5.23 10.15 -11.39
C GLU A 116 -5.91 9.79 -10.07
N LYS A 117 -7.02 10.46 -9.73
CA LYS A 117 -7.88 10.14 -8.58
C LYS A 117 -8.49 8.73 -8.67
N MET A 118 -8.61 8.18 -9.88
CA MET A 118 -9.19 6.85 -10.08
C MET A 118 -8.21 5.72 -9.75
N LYS A 119 -6.90 5.95 -9.85
CA LYS A 119 -5.87 4.93 -9.55
C LYS A 119 -5.80 4.68 -8.05
N VAL A 120 -6.18 3.47 -7.61
CA VAL A 120 -6.18 3.05 -6.18
C VAL A 120 -4.77 2.97 -5.61
N SER A 121 -3.76 2.63 -6.42
CA SER A 121 -2.39 2.45 -5.93
C SER A 121 -1.83 3.69 -5.24
N ARG A 122 -2.07 4.88 -5.80
CA ARG A 122 -1.56 6.16 -5.30
C ARG A 122 -2.06 6.54 -3.90
N PRO A 123 -3.38 6.53 -3.61
CA PRO A 123 -3.86 6.81 -2.27
C PRO A 123 -3.40 5.76 -1.26
N THR A 124 -3.30 4.48 -1.63
CA THR A 124 -2.76 3.45 -0.73
C THR A 124 -1.27 3.69 -0.44
N GLN A 125 -0.48 4.05 -1.46
CA GLN A 125 0.96 4.33 -1.35
C GLN A 125 1.30 5.48 -0.39
N VAL A 126 0.40 6.45 -0.22
CA VAL A 126 0.57 7.54 0.77
C VAL A 126 0.67 6.99 2.19
N PHE A 127 -0.01 5.89 2.50
CA PHE A 127 -0.02 5.29 3.83
C PHE A 127 1.04 4.19 4.00
N PHE A 128 1.95 4.00 3.05
CA PHE A 128 2.97 2.97 3.16
C PHE A 128 3.94 3.22 4.34
N PRO A 129 4.45 2.16 4.97
CA PRO A 129 5.39 2.26 6.10
C PRO A 129 6.57 3.18 5.82
N VAL A 130 7.13 3.15 4.62
CA VAL A 130 8.26 4.01 4.22
C VAL A 130 7.91 5.51 4.21
N VAL A 131 6.67 5.89 3.87
CA VAL A 131 6.23 7.30 3.94
C VAL A 131 6.14 7.72 5.40
N ILE A 132 5.48 6.93 6.22
CA ILE A 132 5.30 7.17 7.65
C ILE A 132 6.66 7.25 8.35
N ALA A 133 7.55 6.28 8.09
CA ALA A 133 8.90 6.21 8.63
C ALA A 133 9.76 7.41 8.22
N THR A 134 9.59 7.93 6.99
CA THR A 134 10.32 9.12 6.53
C THR A 134 9.84 10.37 7.29
N LEU A 135 8.53 10.52 7.54
CA LEU A 135 8.01 11.64 8.31
C LEU A 135 8.50 11.59 9.77
N GLU A 136 8.47 10.41 10.40
CA GLU A 136 9.04 10.21 11.74
C GLU A 136 10.53 10.52 11.77
N PHE A 137 11.28 10.06 10.78
CA PHE A 137 12.71 10.32 10.68
C PHE A 137 12.99 11.83 10.63
N LEU A 138 12.26 12.57 9.79
CA LEU A 138 12.39 14.03 9.67
C LEU A 138 11.99 14.76 10.96
N GLN A 139 11.00 14.24 11.69
CA GLN A 139 10.60 14.78 12.99
C GLN A 139 11.68 14.58 14.06
N GLU A 140 12.23 13.37 14.15
CA GLU A 140 13.20 12.97 15.18
C GLU A 140 14.60 13.52 14.90
N ASN A 141 14.91 13.87 13.65
CA ASN A 141 16.22 14.34 13.21
C ASN A 141 16.14 15.72 12.55
N PRO A 142 15.78 16.80 13.28
CA PRO A 142 15.63 18.14 12.71
C PRO A 142 16.93 18.73 12.12
N GLN A 143 18.09 18.13 12.45
CA GLN A 143 19.40 18.50 11.94
C GLN A 143 19.74 17.90 10.57
N CYS A 144 18.99 16.90 10.09
CA CYS A 144 19.34 16.17 8.87
C CYS A 144 19.12 16.96 7.56
N HIS A 145 18.35 18.05 7.62
CA HIS A 145 18.09 18.95 6.49
C HIS A 145 17.58 20.30 7.02
N PRO A 146 17.88 21.45 6.37
CA PRO A 146 17.39 22.77 6.82
C PRO A 146 15.87 22.83 7.05
N ASP A 147 15.10 22.26 6.10
CA ASP A 147 13.64 22.20 6.15
C ASP A 147 13.09 21.10 7.09
N ALA A 148 13.93 20.25 7.69
CA ALA A 148 13.48 19.18 8.59
C ALA A 148 12.86 19.74 9.88
N THR A 149 13.29 20.94 10.32
CA THR A 149 12.68 21.66 11.44
C THR A 149 11.19 21.90 11.26
N GLU A 150 10.70 21.95 10.02
CA GLU A 150 9.30 22.15 9.73
C GLU A 150 8.41 20.91 9.98
N PHE A 151 8.98 19.79 10.43
CA PHE A 151 8.28 18.53 10.74
C PHE A 151 8.08 18.31 12.25
N GLN A 152 8.49 19.25 13.11
CA GLN A 152 8.38 19.11 14.58
C GLN A 152 6.95 18.73 15.02
N ASP A 153 5.94 19.37 14.42
CA ASP A 153 4.52 19.18 14.74
C ASP A 153 3.80 18.16 13.83
N CYS A 154 4.54 17.24 13.17
CA CYS A 154 3.93 16.30 12.23
C CYS A 154 3.35 15.02 12.88
N LEU A 155 3.54 14.84 14.19
CA LEU A 155 3.05 13.66 14.93
C LEU A 155 1.56 13.37 14.74
N PRO A 156 0.64 14.35 14.79
CA PRO A 156 -0.78 14.07 14.57
C PRO A 156 -1.08 13.51 13.17
N ALA A 157 -0.33 13.96 12.15
CA ALA A 157 -0.45 13.43 10.79
C ALA A 157 0.11 12.01 10.67
N ILE A 158 1.27 11.73 11.29
CA ILE A 158 1.86 10.39 11.39
C ILE A 158 0.87 9.43 12.06
N THR A 159 0.29 9.82 13.19
CA THR A 159 -0.69 9.01 13.93
C THR A 159 -1.91 8.70 13.08
N PHE A 160 -2.48 9.71 12.40
CA PHE A 160 -3.58 9.49 11.46
C PHE A 160 -3.20 8.49 10.37
N MET A 161 -2.02 8.63 9.77
CA MET A 161 -1.55 7.74 8.71
C MET A 161 -1.36 6.31 9.18
N LYS A 162 -0.80 6.09 10.38
CA LYS A 162 -0.66 4.76 10.99
C LYS A 162 -2.01 4.10 11.24
N ILE A 163 -2.96 4.84 11.81
CA ILE A 163 -4.31 4.35 12.10
C ILE A 163 -5.01 3.95 10.80
N VAL A 164 -4.96 4.79 9.77
CA VAL A 164 -5.57 4.49 8.46
C VAL A 164 -4.86 3.34 7.74
N SER A 165 -3.53 3.24 7.81
CA SER A 165 -2.77 2.11 7.25
C SER A 165 -3.22 0.80 7.89
N LYS A 166 -3.21 0.73 9.23
CA LYS A 166 -3.63 -0.45 9.98
C LYS A 166 -5.07 -0.83 9.64
N TRP A 167 -5.98 0.13 9.58
CA TRP A 167 -7.36 -0.11 9.16
C TRP A 167 -7.46 -0.72 7.75
N TYR A 168 -6.70 -0.19 6.79
CA TYR A 168 -6.73 -0.68 5.41
C TYR A 168 -6.15 -2.10 5.30
N ASP A 169 -5.06 -2.38 6.00
CA ASP A 169 -4.42 -3.70 6.04
C ASP A 169 -5.36 -4.76 6.62
N LEU A 170 -6.06 -4.45 7.72
CA LEU A 170 -7.07 -5.33 8.34
C LEU A 170 -8.25 -5.63 7.39
N HIS A 171 -8.59 -4.69 6.52
CA HIS A 171 -9.59 -4.90 5.47
C HIS A 171 -9.01 -5.57 4.22
N ASN A 172 -7.72 -5.96 4.20
CA ASN A 172 -7.00 -6.50 3.03
C ASN A 172 -6.14 -7.75 3.24
N HIS A 173 -6.53 -8.61 4.16
CA HIS A 173 -5.92 -9.93 4.32
C HIS A 173 -6.41 -10.90 3.24
N GLY A 174 -5.47 -11.41 2.45
CA GLY A 174 -5.76 -12.28 1.31
C GLY A 174 -4.85 -13.49 1.18
N ALA A 175 -4.01 -13.77 2.17
CA ALA A 175 -3.11 -14.92 2.15
C ALA A 175 -3.31 -15.75 3.42
N VAL A 176 -3.37 -17.08 3.26
CA VAL A 176 -3.39 -18.03 4.38
C VAL A 176 -2.00 -18.18 4.99
N LYS A 177 -0.95 -18.00 4.17
CA LYS A 177 0.44 -17.92 4.62
C LYS A 177 0.85 -16.45 4.70
N PRO A 178 0.89 -15.86 5.89
CA PRO A 178 1.27 -14.46 6.07
C PRO A 178 2.75 -14.25 5.74
N ARG A 179 3.12 -13.03 5.29
CA ARG A 179 4.54 -12.62 5.23
C ARG A 179 5.03 -11.98 6.55
N GLY A 180 4.11 -11.79 7.51
CA GLY A 180 4.36 -11.30 8.87
C GLY A 180 3.09 -11.32 9.74
N GLU A 181 3.23 -11.11 11.05
CA GLU A 181 2.12 -11.22 12.04
C GLU A 181 0.91 -10.34 11.74
N SER A 182 1.10 -9.21 11.07
CA SER A 182 -0.02 -8.32 10.70
C SER A 182 -0.82 -8.82 9.51
N GLU A 183 -0.36 -9.82 8.74
CA GLU A 183 -1.03 -10.33 7.53
C GLU A 183 -1.84 -11.61 7.75
N GLU A 184 -1.91 -12.11 8.99
CA GLU A 184 -2.58 -13.38 9.28
C GLU A 184 -4.10 -13.31 9.06
N PRO A 185 -4.74 -14.41 8.65
CA PRO A 185 -6.20 -14.52 8.68
C PRO A 185 -6.79 -14.27 10.06
N PHE A 186 -8.09 -13.94 10.13
CA PHE A 186 -8.80 -13.94 11.41
C PHE A 186 -9.21 -15.36 11.76
N TYR A 187 -8.87 -15.82 12.96
CA TYR A 187 -9.19 -17.17 13.45
C TYR A 187 -10.11 -17.17 14.67
N LEU A 188 -10.13 -16.07 15.43
CA LEU A 188 -10.79 -15.99 16.72
C LEU A 188 -11.79 -14.82 16.73
N ILE A 189 -12.92 -15.04 17.38
CA ILE A 189 -13.94 -14.00 17.59
C ILE A 189 -13.41 -12.88 18.49
N HIS A 190 -12.55 -13.22 19.46
CA HIS A 190 -11.92 -12.31 20.42
C HIS A 190 -10.49 -11.93 20.02
N ASP A 191 -10.26 -11.68 18.73
CA ASP A 191 -8.96 -11.23 18.21
C ASP A 191 -8.72 -9.75 18.55
N ASP A 192 -7.57 -9.41 19.11
CA ASP A 192 -7.20 -8.04 19.50
C ASP A 192 -7.30 -7.04 18.33
N ARG A 193 -7.10 -7.51 17.09
CA ARG A 193 -7.25 -6.68 15.89
C ARG A 193 -8.71 -6.29 15.65
N LEU A 194 -9.66 -7.17 15.98
CA LEU A 194 -11.10 -6.87 15.93
C LEU A 194 -11.47 -5.89 17.03
N SER A 195 -10.97 -6.09 18.26
CA SER A 195 -11.15 -5.15 19.37
C SER A 195 -10.62 -3.75 19.03
N TRP A 196 -9.44 -3.67 18.41
CA TRP A 196 -8.86 -2.40 17.94
C TRP A 196 -9.73 -1.70 16.89
N LEU A 197 -10.32 -2.46 15.96
CA LEU A 197 -11.25 -1.91 14.96
C LEU A 197 -12.54 -1.38 15.62
N GLU A 198 -13.07 -2.11 16.60
CA GLU A 198 -14.33 -1.79 17.27
C GLU A 198 -14.21 -0.59 18.22
N VAL A 199 -13.13 -0.54 19.00
CA VAL A 199 -12.93 0.46 20.05
C VAL A 199 -12.05 1.59 19.53
N ASP A 200 -10.76 1.33 19.30
CA ASP A 200 -9.76 2.38 19.07
C ASP A 200 -10.01 3.12 17.76
N PHE A 201 -10.20 2.39 16.66
CA PHE A 201 -10.37 2.99 15.34
C PHE A 201 -11.68 3.77 15.21
N ILE A 202 -12.80 3.20 15.66
CA ILE A 202 -14.10 3.88 15.59
C ILE A 202 -14.08 5.14 16.46
N THR A 203 -13.57 5.05 17.68
CA THR A 203 -13.45 6.20 18.59
C THR A 203 -12.62 7.31 17.95
N TYR A 204 -11.46 6.97 17.40
CA TYR A 204 -10.58 7.94 16.72
C TYR A 204 -11.27 8.67 15.56
N ILE A 205 -12.00 7.95 14.69
CA ILE A 205 -12.73 8.59 13.58
C ILE A 205 -13.88 9.48 14.11
N GLN A 206 -14.57 9.05 15.17
CA GLN A 206 -15.66 9.83 15.78
C GLN A 206 -15.13 11.10 16.44
N GLU A 207 -14.01 11.04 17.16
CA GLU A 207 -13.36 12.21 17.78
C GLU A 207 -13.01 13.27 16.73
N ILE A 208 -12.36 12.87 15.63
CA ILE A 208 -12.05 13.78 14.51
C ILE A 208 -13.34 14.41 13.93
N GLN A 209 -14.45 13.67 13.87
CA GLN A 209 -15.73 14.20 13.39
C GLN A 209 -16.36 15.22 14.36
N LEU A 210 -16.19 15.01 15.66
CA LEU A 210 -16.75 15.83 16.74
C LEU A 210 -15.95 17.13 16.95
N PHE A 211 -14.65 17.02 17.18
CA PHE A 211 -13.79 18.16 17.56
C PHE A 211 -13.69 19.21 16.44
N GLY A 212 -13.57 18.79 15.18
CA GLY A 212 -13.56 19.74 14.05
C GLY A 212 -14.93 20.32 13.69
N GLY A 213 -15.98 20.05 14.48
CA GLY A 213 -17.36 20.47 14.23
C GLY A 213 -17.57 21.97 14.14
N LYS A 214 -16.88 22.76 14.97
CA LYS A 214 -17.01 24.23 15.03
C LYS A 214 -16.15 24.95 13.99
N THR A 215 -15.01 24.38 13.60
CA THR A 215 -14.00 25.01 12.74
C THR A 215 -14.02 24.51 11.29
N LYS A 216 -14.92 23.58 10.95
CA LYS A 216 -14.93 22.80 9.68
C LYS A 216 -13.64 22.00 9.42
N LYS A 217 -12.70 21.95 10.39
CA LYS A 217 -11.45 21.16 10.33
C LYS A 217 -11.69 19.71 10.75
N LYS A 218 -12.51 19.00 9.98
CA LYS A 218 -12.86 17.58 10.23
C LYS A 218 -12.88 16.76 8.97
N ILE A 219 -12.81 15.45 9.16
CA ILE A 219 -13.17 14.48 8.13
C ILE A 219 -14.60 14.74 7.64
N THR A 220 -14.82 14.65 6.32
CA THR A 220 -16.17 14.77 5.74
C THR A 220 -17.13 13.79 6.38
N LYS A 221 -18.36 14.25 6.65
CA LYS A 221 -19.43 13.44 7.25
C LYS A 221 -19.61 12.11 6.53
N GLY A 222 -19.79 12.15 5.21
CA GLY A 222 -19.97 10.96 4.40
C GLY A 222 -18.78 9.99 4.40
N THR A 223 -17.54 10.48 4.50
CA THR A 223 -16.38 9.56 4.59
C THR A 223 -16.32 8.90 5.96
N GLY A 224 -16.48 9.66 7.05
CA GLY A 224 -16.42 9.08 8.39
C GLY A 224 -17.58 8.12 8.68
N GLU A 225 -18.82 8.47 8.29
CA GLU A 225 -19.98 7.56 8.42
C GLU A 225 -19.80 6.27 7.62
N ALA A 226 -19.38 6.37 6.35
CA ALA A 226 -19.16 5.20 5.51
C ALA A 226 -18.01 4.32 6.01
N THR A 227 -16.96 4.92 6.57
CA THR A 227 -15.82 4.21 7.15
C THR A 227 -16.23 3.46 8.41
N ILE A 228 -16.95 4.10 9.34
CA ILE A 228 -17.48 3.47 10.56
C ILE A 228 -18.46 2.35 10.22
N LEU A 229 -19.39 2.58 9.29
CA LEU A 229 -20.36 1.57 8.85
C LEU A 229 -19.64 0.34 8.27
N THR A 230 -18.64 0.56 7.43
CA THR A 230 -17.86 -0.53 6.83
C THR A 230 -17.06 -1.30 7.87
N THR A 231 -16.46 -0.62 8.84
CA THR A 231 -15.76 -1.27 9.95
C THR A 231 -16.70 -2.16 10.75
N ARG A 232 -17.86 -1.64 11.18
CA ARG A 232 -18.87 -2.40 11.92
C ARG A 232 -19.40 -3.60 11.12
N SER A 233 -19.64 -3.41 9.82
CA SER A 233 -20.05 -4.46 8.90
C SER A 233 -19.02 -5.59 8.81
N THR A 234 -17.74 -5.23 8.66
CA THR A 234 -16.64 -6.20 8.59
C THR A 234 -16.49 -6.97 9.90
N LEU A 235 -16.56 -6.29 11.05
CA LEU A 235 -16.53 -6.93 12.38
C LEU A 235 -17.65 -7.96 12.54
N ALA A 236 -18.89 -7.53 12.34
CA ALA A 236 -20.05 -8.39 12.54
C ALA A 236 -20.07 -9.57 11.56
N LEU A 237 -19.59 -9.37 10.32
CA LEU A 237 -19.45 -10.45 9.35
C LEU A 237 -18.34 -11.44 9.73
N ILE A 238 -17.17 -10.96 10.20
CA ILE A 238 -16.09 -11.86 10.64
C ILE A 238 -16.59 -12.74 11.78
N GLN A 239 -17.24 -12.16 12.79
CA GLN A 239 -17.82 -12.90 13.90
C GLN A 239 -18.83 -13.95 13.42
N HIS A 240 -19.77 -13.54 12.54
CA HIS A 240 -20.77 -14.46 11.97
C HIS A 240 -20.16 -15.61 11.15
N LEU A 241 -19.06 -15.35 10.43
CA LEU A 241 -18.40 -16.38 9.63
C LEU A 241 -17.55 -17.32 10.50
N LEU A 242 -16.89 -16.82 11.55
CA LEU A 242 -16.05 -17.65 12.42
C LEU A 242 -16.85 -18.71 13.21
N ASP A 243 -18.17 -18.54 13.35
CA ASP A 243 -19.05 -19.59 13.88
C ASP A 243 -19.05 -20.87 13.02
N ASN A 244 -18.77 -20.75 11.72
CA ASN A 244 -18.89 -21.86 10.75
C ASN A 244 -17.61 -22.10 9.92
N PHE A 245 -16.65 -21.18 9.96
CA PHE A 245 -15.43 -21.22 9.17
C PHE A 245 -14.20 -21.13 10.06
N ARG A 246 -13.16 -21.88 9.71
CA ARG A 246 -11.89 -21.91 10.47
C ARG A 246 -11.18 -20.55 10.49
N TYR A 247 -11.33 -19.77 9.41
CA TYR A 247 -10.72 -18.46 9.30
C TYR A 247 -11.48 -17.58 8.30
N VAL A 248 -11.23 -16.27 8.36
CA VAL A 248 -11.81 -15.29 7.44
C VAL A 248 -10.72 -14.46 6.77
N LEU A 249 -10.82 -14.31 5.44
CA LEU A 249 -9.97 -13.44 4.62
C LEU A 249 -10.76 -12.20 4.18
N THR A 250 -10.31 -11.02 4.56
CA THR A 250 -11.03 -9.76 4.29
C THR A 250 -10.84 -9.24 2.87
N ARG A 251 -9.81 -9.70 2.13
CA ARG A 251 -9.57 -9.30 0.74
C ARG A 251 -10.69 -9.69 -0.21
N ALA A 252 -11.42 -10.77 0.06
CA ALA A 252 -12.55 -11.17 -0.78
C ALA A 252 -13.83 -10.35 -0.51
N LEU A 253 -13.84 -9.50 0.53
CA LEU A 253 -15.03 -8.80 1.01
C LEU A 253 -15.18 -7.40 0.40
N ASN A 254 -14.70 -7.19 -0.83
CA ASN A 254 -14.71 -5.90 -1.52
C ASN A 254 -15.26 -6.00 -2.96
N SER A 255 -15.27 -4.88 -3.67
CA SER A 255 -15.76 -4.75 -5.05
C SER A 255 -14.67 -4.93 -6.13
N ASP A 256 -13.43 -5.27 -5.78
CA ASP A 256 -12.32 -5.41 -6.73
C ASP A 256 -12.61 -6.45 -7.82
N PRO A 257 -13.26 -7.61 -7.55
CA PRO A 257 -13.65 -8.53 -8.61
C PRO A 257 -14.60 -7.92 -9.65
N VAL A 258 -15.48 -6.99 -9.24
CA VAL A 258 -16.38 -6.28 -10.15
C VAL A 258 -15.60 -5.27 -11.00
N GLU A 259 -14.66 -4.53 -10.41
CA GLU A 259 -13.78 -3.62 -11.17
C GLU A 259 -12.91 -4.40 -12.18
N SER A 260 -12.43 -5.58 -11.80
CA SER A 260 -11.68 -6.48 -12.69
C SER A 260 -12.54 -6.98 -13.85
N LEU A 261 -13.80 -7.35 -13.60
CA LEU A 261 -14.75 -7.73 -14.66
C LEU A 261 -15.02 -6.57 -15.63
N ILE A 262 -15.18 -5.35 -15.12
CA ILE A 262 -15.35 -4.15 -15.96
C ILE A 262 -14.10 -3.89 -16.81
N ASN A 263 -12.91 -4.08 -16.23
CA ASN A 263 -11.66 -3.96 -16.97
C ASN A 263 -11.54 -5.04 -18.06
N CYS A 264 -11.95 -6.28 -17.77
CA CYS A 264 -12.06 -7.35 -18.76
C CYS A 264 -12.96 -6.93 -19.92
N PHE A 265 -14.13 -6.33 -19.65
CA PHE A 265 -15.01 -5.85 -20.72
C PHE A 265 -14.33 -4.81 -21.61
N ARG A 266 -13.52 -3.91 -21.05
CA ARG A 266 -12.76 -2.93 -21.83
C ARG A 266 -11.67 -3.59 -22.68
N GLN A 267 -10.93 -4.53 -22.10
CA GLN A 267 -9.85 -5.24 -22.79
C GLN A 267 -10.37 -6.09 -23.96
N PHE A 268 -11.53 -6.72 -23.82
CA PHE A 268 -12.18 -7.46 -24.91
C PHE A 268 -12.64 -6.58 -26.07
N ASN A 269 -12.74 -5.26 -25.85
CA ASN A 269 -13.04 -4.28 -26.88
C ASN A 269 -11.78 -3.75 -27.59
N GLY A 270 -10.62 -4.38 -27.35
CA GLY A 270 -9.33 -4.01 -27.95
C GLY A 270 -8.86 -2.62 -27.51
N GLY A 271 -8.57 -1.74 -28.47
CA GLY A 271 -8.14 -0.36 -28.20
C GLY A 271 -9.28 0.62 -27.88
N ASN A 272 -10.54 0.16 -27.85
CA ASN A 272 -11.68 1.03 -27.58
C ASN A 272 -12.09 0.94 -26.10
N ASP A 273 -11.59 1.87 -25.29
CA ASP A 273 -11.92 1.98 -23.86
C ASP A 273 -13.39 2.37 -23.57
N ARG A 274 -14.16 2.76 -24.59
CA ARG A 274 -15.58 3.10 -24.46
C ARG A 274 -16.44 1.91 -24.87
N VAL A 275 -16.86 1.14 -23.86
CA VAL A 275 -17.80 0.04 -24.03
C VAL A 275 -19.23 0.58 -23.92
N ASP A 276 -19.98 0.53 -25.03
CA ASP A 276 -21.42 0.83 -24.99
C ASP A 276 -22.23 -0.37 -24.49
N ALA A 277 -23.53 -0.16 -24.24
CA ALA A 277 -24.38 -1.21 -23.68
C ALA A 277 -24.49 -2.45 -24.59
N ARG A 278 -24.51 -2.28 -25.92
CA ARG A 278 -24.59 -3.41 -26.87
C ARG A 278 -23.31 -4.23 -26.83
N THR A 279 -22.18 -3.54 -26.81
CA THR A 279 -20.84 -4.13 -26.72
C THR A 279 -20.67 -4.86 -25.40
N ALA A 280 -21.12 -4.28 -24.28
CA ALA A 280 -21.08 -4.92 -22.97
C ALA A 280 -21.89 -6.22 -22.94
N VAL A 281 -23.12 -6.22 -23.48
CA VAL A 281 -23.97 -7.42 -23.57
C VAL A 281 -23.31 -8.48 -24.45
N PHE A 282 -22.82 -8.10 -25.64
CA PHE A 282 -22.13 -9.02 -26.55
C PHE A 282 -20.88 -9.64 -25.91
N ILE A 283 -20.06 -8.83 -25.23
CA ILE A 283 -18.86 -9.32 -24.53
C ILE A 283 -19.26 -10.24 -23.37
N ALA A 284 -20.29 -9.90 -22.59
CA ALA A 284 -20.78 -10.77 -21.52
C ALA A 284 -21.25 -12.13 -22.05
N GLU A 285 -22.03 -12.14 -23.14
CA GLU A 285 -22.43 -13.39 -23.81
C GLU A 285 -21.24 -14.20 -24.31
N LYS A 286 -20.24 -13.51 -24.89
CA LYS A 286 -19.00 -14.16 -25.33
C LYS A 286 -18.29 -14.80 -24.16
N LEU A 287 -18.02 -14.06 -23.08
CA LEU A 287 -17.34 -14.56 -21.88
C LEU A 287 -18.03 -15.79 -21.29
N LEU A 288 -19.38 -15.80 -21.27
CA LEU A 288 -20.17 -16.96 -20.86
C LEU A 288 -20.01 -18.16 -21.81
N LYS A 289 -20.00 -17.94 -23.13
CA LYS A 289 -19.86 -18.99 -24.15
C LYS A 289 -18.45 -19.60 -24.19
N VAL A 290 -17.41 -18.84 -23.89
CA VAL A 290 -16.01 -19.33 -23.94
C VAL A 290 -15.52 -19.89 -22.60
N SER A 291 -16.39 -19.98 -21.57
CA SER A 291 -16.03 -20.42 -20.20
C SER A 291 -14.84 -19.66 -19.60
N LEU A 292 -14.62 -18.41 -20.01
CA LEU A 292 -13.49 -17.59 -19.55
C LEU A 292 -13.70 -17.02 -18.15
N VAL A 293 -14.88 -17.25 -17.57
CA VAL A 293 -15.16 -17.05 -16.14
C VAL A 293 -14.83 -18.36 -15.41
N PRO A 294 -13.66 -18.48 -14.77
CA PRO A 294 -13.29 -19.66 -14.03
C PRO A 294 -14.25 -19.81 -12.86
N ILE A 295 -14.77 -21.02 -12.73
CA ILE A 295 -15.34 -21.52 -11.50
C ILE A 295 -14.15 -21.71 -10.56
N GLY A 296 -14.14 -21.04 -9.41
CA GLY A 296 -12.99 -21.06 -8.51
C GLY A 296 -12.68 -22.49 -8.03
N GLU A 297 -11.44 -22.95 -8.26
CA GLU A 297 -10.92 -24.28 -7.89
C GLU A 297 -10.91 -24.57 -6.37
N HIS A 298 -11.26 -23.58 -5.55
CA HIS A 298 -11.33 -23.70 -4.09
C HIS A 298 -12.74 -23.55 -3.51
N THR A 299 -13.77 -23.68 -4.35
CA THR A 299 -15.14 -23.79 -3.86
C THR A 299 -15.38 -25.21 -3.33
N HIS A 300 -16.05 -25.35 -2.18
CA HIS A 300 -16.45 -26.64 -1.59
C HIS A 300 -17.50 -27.40 -2.44
N VAL A 301 -17.69 -27.03 -3.71
CA VAL A 301 -18.70 -27.58 -4.61
C VAL A 301 -17.98 -28.35 -5.71
N THR A 302 -18.00 -29.68 -5.61
CA THR A 302 -17.50 -30.59 -6.64
C THR A 302 -18.39 -30.53 -7.88
N TYR A 303 -17.89 -29.93 -8.96
CA TYR A 303 -18.36 -30.22 -10.32
C TYR A 303 -17.17 -30.64 -11.19
N ALA A 304 -17.25 -31.87 -11.71
CA ALA A 304 -16.14 -32.60 -12.32
C ALA A 304 -15.99 -32.40 -13.85
N LEU A 305 -16.47 -31.28 -14.40
CA LEU A 305 -16.23 -30.94 -15.81
C LEU A 305 -15.89 -29.45 -15.89
N PHE A 306 -15.04 -29.05 -16.83
CA PHE A 306 -14.55 -27.69 -17.10
C PHE A 306 -13.26 -27.26 -16.36
N SER A 307 -12.18 -28.04 -16.47
CA SER A 307 -10.86 -27.72 -15.90
C SER A 307 -9.83 -27.12 -16.89
N GLN A 308 -10.21 -26.68 -18.09
CA GLN A 308 -9.25 -26.13 -19.04
C GLN A 308 -9.85 -24.98 -19.83
N VAL A 309 -9.66 -23.74 -19.35
CA VAL A 309 -9.33 -22.49 -20.08
C VAL A 309 -9.53 -21.35 -19.05
N GLY A 310 -8.45 -20.92 -18.38
CA GLY A 310 -8.50 -19.85 -17.39
C GLY A 310 -7.79 -18.58 -17.86
N ILE A 311 -8.52 -17.48 -18.08
CA ILE A 311 -7.95 -16.13 -18.30
C ILE A 311 -8.32 -15.18 -17.16
N LEU A 312 -9.44 -15.36 -16.46
CA LEU A 312 -9.73 -14.61 -15.23
C LEU A 312 -9.09 -15.27 -14.01
N GLN A 313 -7.78 -15.45 -13.99
CA GLN A 313 -7.12 -15.29 -12.69
C GLN A 313 -7.36 -13.84 -12.31
N ALA A 314 -8.07 -13.62 -11.20
CA ALA A 314 -8.10 -12.31 -10.57
C ALA A 314 -6.66 -11.81 -10.59
N ASP A 315 -6.44 -10.68 -11.25
CA ASP A 315 -5.17 -9.98 -11.32
C ASP A 315 -4.65 -10.01 -9.89
N LYS A 316 -3.74 -10.95 -9.60
CA LYS A 316 -3.05 -10.94 -8.32
C LYS A 316 -2.42 -9.58 -8.39
N SER A 317 -2.82 -8.70 -7.49
CA SER A 317 -2.08 -7.48 -7.20
C SER A 317 -0.74 -7.88 -6.57
N GLU A 318 0.04 -8.67 -7.30
CA GLU A 318 1.49 -8.75 -7.31
C GLU A 318 2.06 -7.54 -8.08
N LYS A 319 1.25 -6.52 -8.39
CA LYS A 319 1.72 -5.16 -8.68
C LYS A 319 1.59 -4.23 -7.47
N ALA A 320 1.90 -4.75 -6.27
CA ALA A 320 2.83 -4.00 -5.42
C ALA A 320 4.18 -3.95 -6.19
N PRO A 321 5.03 -2.92 -6.06
CA PRO A 321 6.31 -2.92 -6.75
C PRO A 321 7.14 -4.10 -6.23
N HIS A 322 7.07 -5.25 -6.92
CA HIS A 322 7.99 -6.35 -6.73
C HIS A 322 9.35 -5.87 -7.22
N SER A 323 10.22 -5.56 -6.27
CA SER A 323 11.67 -5.53 -6.47
C SER A 323 12.26 -6.95 -6.52
N SER A 324 11.49 -7.94 -6.98
CA SER A 324 11.87 -9.34 -6.95
C SER A 324 11.08 -10.11 -8.00
N GLU A 325 11.38 -9.85 -9.28
CA GLU A 325 11.29 -10.84 -10.36
C GLU A 325 11.92 -10.26 -11.64
N THR A 326 13.23 -10.05 -11.59
CA THR A 326 14.07 -10.32 -12.76
C THR A 326 14.81 -11.62 -12.47
N ASN A 327 14.09 -12.74 -12.53
CA ASN A 327 14.66 -14.03 -12.87
C ASN A 327 14.74 -14.18 -14.40
N VAL A 328 15.03 -13.07 -15.11
CA VAL A 328 15.94 -13.19 -16.23
C VAL A 328 17.28 -13.43 -15.53
N PRO A 329 17.92 -14.61 -15.65
CA PRO A 329 19.33 -14.63 -15.34
C PRO A 329 19.89 -13.52 -16.20
N LEU A 330 20.45 -12.48 -15.58
CA LEU A 330 21.52 -11.74 -16.20
C LEU A 330 22.60 -12.81 -16.44
N LYS A 331 22.43 -13.58 -17.52
CA LYS A 331 23.49 -13.80 -18.45
C LYS A 331 23.93 -12.37 -18.79
N LEU A 332 24.83 -11.84 -17.96
CA LEU A 332 26.09 -11.44 -18.52
C LEU A 332 26.42 -12.59 -19.46
N LYS A 333 26.08 -12.44 -20.74
CA LYS A 333 26.94 -12.99 -21.76
C LYS A 333 28.29 -12.46 -21.30
N ALA A 334 29.08 -13.34 -20.69
CA ALA A 334 30.50 -13.12 -20.60
C ALA A 334 30.85 -12.57 -21.97
N LEU A 335 31.33 -11.33 -21.99
CA LEU A 335 31.96 -10.72 -23.15
C LEU A 335 33.24 -11.54 -23.39
N GLU A 336 33.07 -12.79 -23.80
CA GLU A 336 34.04 -13.54 -24.54
C GLU A 336 33.98 -12.96 -25.95
N GLY A 337 34.69 -11.85 -26.14
CA GLY A 337 34.79 -11.20 -27.44
C GLY A 337 34.75 -9.68 -27.35
N ASN A 338 35.94 -9.10 -27.40
CA ASN A 338 36.27 -7.69 -27.55
C ASN A 338 36.03 -6.79 -26.34
N THR A 339 37.15 -6.41 -25.73
CA THR A 339 37.41 -5.12 -25.07
C THR A 339 36.88 -3.96 -25.91
N ALA A 340 35.57 -3.74 -25.90
CA ALA A 340 35.01 -2.43 -26.19
C ALA A 340 35.50 -1.53 -25.06
N ALA A 341 36.51 -0.70 -25.37
CA ALA A 341 37.11 0.22 -24.42
C ALA A 341 36.00 0.93 -23.65
N VAL A 342 36.03 0.78 -22.33
CA VAL A 342 35.25 1.64 -21.42
C VAL A 342 35.50 3.08 -21.91
N PRO A 343 34.45 3.86 -22.18
CA PRO A 343 34.62 5.20 -22.76
C PRO A 343 35.70 5.97 -22.01
N LEU A 344 36.64 6.61 -22.73
CA LEU A 344 37.80 7.27 -22.11
C LEU A 344 37.37 8.26 -21.03
N VAL A 345 36.18 8.88 -21.17
CA VAL A 345 35.56 9.75 -20.16
C VAL A 345 35.23 9.02 -18.85
N VAL A 346 34.79 7.77 -18.90
CA VAL A 346 34.51 6.94 -17.71
C VAL A 346 35.82 6.46 -17.08
N VAL A 347 36.84 6.14 -17.88
CA VAL A 347 38.16 5.73 -17.36
C VAL A 347 38.89 6.92 -16.72
N LEU A 348 38.84 8.10 -17.34
CA LEU A 348 39.44 9.33 -16.80
C LEU A 348 38.65 9.87 -15.60
N GLY A 349 37.32 9.75 -15.60
CA GLY A 349 36.48 10.11 -14.45
C GLY A 349 36.60 9.13 -13.28
N ALA A 350 36.80 7.83 -13.53
CA ALA A 350 36.92 6.83 -12.46
C ALA A 350 38.26 6.89 -11.72
N LYS A 351 39.28 7.58 -12.26
CA LYS A 351 40.61 7.65 -11.64
C LYS A 351 40.61 8.47 -10.33
N PRO A 352 40.03 9.69 -10.28
CA PRO A 352 39.79 10.41 -9.02
C PRO A 352 39.02 9.58 -7.97
N LEU A 353 37.98 8.87 -8.40
CA LEU A 353 37.19 8.02 -7.49
C LEU A 353 38.04 6.85 -6.96
N SER A 354 38.87 6.23 -7.79
CA SER A 354 39.79 5.16 -7.37
C SER A 354 40.82 5.68 -6.37
N ASP A 355 41.41 6.84 -6.64
CA ASP A 355 42.41 7.48 -5.77
C ASP A 355 41.79 7.86 -4.40
N GLU A 356 40.53 8.33 -4.38
CA GLU A 356 39.80 8.68 -3.16
C GLU A 356 39.34 7.44 -2.36
N LEU A 357 38.97 6.35 -3.06
CA LEU A 357 38.68 5.06 -2.45
C LEU A 357 39.93 4.40 -1.84
N GLU A 358 41.10 4.58 -2.46
CA GLU A 358 42.38 4.08 -1.96
C GLU A 358 42.89 4.90 -0.74
N GLY A 359 42.53 6.18 -0.65
CA GLY A 359 42.88 7.08 0.46
C GLY A 359 41.90 7.10 1.64
N LEU A 360 40.89 6.24 1.65
CA LEU A 360 39.71 6.34 2.53
C LEU A 360 40.07 6.04 4.00
N ASN A 361 40.39 7.09 4.76
CA ASN A 361 40.71 6.98 6.19
C ASN A 361 39.42 6.91 7.03
N VAL A 362 39.19 5.79 7.69
CA VAL A 362 37.88 5.38 8.27
C VAL A 362 37.38 6.30 9.41
N SER A 363 38.23 7.21 9.92
CA SER A 363 37.99 8.02 11.10
C SER A 363 37.16 9.32 10.91
N LEU A 364 36.73 9.68 9.69
CA LEU A 364 35.92 10.89 9.47
C LEU A 364 34.46 10.69 9.89
N ALA A 365 33.97 11.59 10.74
CA ALA A 365 32.57 11.69 11.14
C ALA A 365 31.73 12.02 9.89
N VAL A 366 30.71 11.21 9.63
CA VAL A 366 29.76 11.47 8.54
C VAL A 366 28.72 12.44 9.11
N PRO A 367 28.53 13.64 8.54
CA PRO A 367 27.52 14.58 9.01
C PRO A 367 26.11 13.96 8.84
N ASP A 368 25.19 14.32 9.74
CA ASP A 368 23.79 13.90 9.63
C ASP A 368 23.15 14.57 8.42
N ASP A 369 22.98 13.82 7.34
CA ASP A 369 22.36 14.26 6.08
C ASP A 369 21.18 13.33 5.74
N LEU A 370 20.07 13.93 5.31
CA LEU A 370 18.87 13.24 4.88
C LEU A 370 19.13 12.23 3.75
N GLU A 371 20.11 12.47 2.87
CA GLU A 371 20.45 11.49 1.81
C GLU A 371 21.08 10.21 2.33
N LEU A 372 21.75 10.26 3.48
CA LEU A 372 22.49 9.10 4.02
C LEU A 372 21.57 8.00 4.51
N ALA A 373 20.38 8.37 5.02
CA ALA A 373 19.40 7.42 5.51
C ALA A 373 18.86 6.47 4.42
N PRO A 374 18.36 6.96 3.26
CA PRO A 374 18.00 6.09 2.14
C PRO A 374 19.22 5.47 1.45
N LEU A 375 20.39 6.11 1.50
CA LEU A 375 21.64 5.51 1.01
C LEU A 375 22.05 4.28 1.84
N ALA A 376 21.87 4.31 3.16
CA ALA A 376 22.11 3.15 4.01
C ALA A 376 21.18 1.98 3.65
N TYR A 377 19.93 2.25 3.28
CA TYR A 377 19.04 1.20 2.76
C TYR A 377 19.59 0.58 1.46
N LEU A 378 20.05 1.41 0.51
CA LEU A 378 20.66 0.93 -0.74
C LEU A 378 21.96 0.17 -0.51
N ALA A 379 22.82 0.66 0.38
CA ALA A 379 24.08 0.02 0.71
C ALA A 379 23.85 -1.36 1.36
N GLY A 380 22.83 -1.51 2.21
CA GLY A 380 22.42 -2.81 2.74
C GLY A 380 21.96 -3.78 1.65
N TYR A 381 21.22 -3.28 0.66
CA TYR A 381 20.81 -4.08 -0.51
C TYR A 381 22.02 -4.49 -1.37
N ILE A 382 22.94 -3.56 -1.66
CA ILE A 382 24.16 -3.84 -2.43
C ILE A 382 25.01 -4.89 -1.72
N ALA A 383 25.28 -4.70 -0.43
CA ALA A 383 26.06 -5.66 0.36
C ALA A 383 25.43 -7.06 0.36
N ARG A 384 24.10 -7.16 0.51
CA ARG A 384 23.38 -8.43 0.40
C ARG A 384 23.53 -9.04 -1.00
N ALA A 385 23.36 -8.25 -2.06
CA ALA A 385 23.50 -8.73 -3.43
C ALA A 385 24.93 -9.20 -3.74
N CYS A 386 25.95 -8.54 -3.18
CA CYS A 386 27.34 -8.97 -3.25
C CYS A 386 27.56 -10.31 -2.54
N GLU A 387 27.04 -10.47 -1.33
CA GLU A 387 27.13 -11.73 -0.58
C GLU A 387 26.43 -12.90 -1.31
N GLU A 388 25.25 -12.68 -1.89
CA GLU A 388 24.51 -13.70 -2.65
C GLU A 388 25.24 -14.11 -3.93
N LYS A 389 25.96 -13.19 -4.59
CA LYS A 389 26.71 -13.47 -5.83
C LYS A 389 28.11 -14.02 -5.59
N GLN A 390 28.77 -13.55 -4.54
CA GLN A 390 30.15 -13.92 -4.20
C GLN A 390 30.25 -14.08 -2.68
N PRO A 391 29.99 -15.29 -2.16
CA PRO A 391 30.04 -15.58 -0.73
C PRO A 391 31.49 -15.62 -0.25
N SER A 392 32.07 -14.43 -0.06
CA SER A 392 33.38 -14.22 0.52
C SER A 392 33.24 -13.64 1.93
N GLU A 393 34.22 -13.92 2.79
CA GLU A 393 34.19 -13.41 4.17
C GLU A 393 34.29 -11.88 4.20
N SER A 394 34.98 -11.28 3.23
CA SER A 394 35.02 -9.83 3.02
C SER A 394 33.65 -9.22 2.72
N CYS A 395 32.80 -9.89 1.91
CA CYS A 395 31.44 -9.41 1.66
C CYS A 395 30.55 -9.48 2.91
N LYS A 396 30.76 -10.46 3.79
CA LYS A 396 30.00 -10.54 5.07
C LYS A 396 30.36 -9.40 6.02
N VAL A 397 31.62 -8.95 6.03
CA VAL A 397 32.08 -7.82 6.86
C VAL A 397 31.41 -6.49 6.47
N LEU A 398 30.91 -6.37 5.23
CA LEU A 398 30.13 -5.21 4.76
C LEU A 398 28.75 -5.11 5.41
N LEU A 399 28.27 -6.18 6.05
CA LEU A 399 27.01 -6.23 6.77
C LEU A 399 27.27 -6.38 8.26
N GLN A 400 26.52 -5.61 9.07
CA GLN A 400 26.65 -5.64 10.53
C GLN A 400 25.58 -6.52 11.17
N LYS A 401 25.99 -7.23 12.23
CA LYS A 401 25.14 -7.79 13.27
C LYS A 401 25.81 -7.47 14.63
N PRO A 402 25.11 -6.92 15.65
CA PRO A 402 23.68 -6.61 15.76
C PRO A 402 23.26 -5.25 15.14
N LYS A 403 21.97 -4.86 15.30
CA LYS A 403 21.40 -3.61 14.75
C LYS A 403 22.26 -2.39 15.15
N PRO A 404 22.76 -1.59 14.19
CA PRO A 404 23.65 -0.48 14.49
C PRO A 404 22.94 0.71 15.13
N CYS A 405 23.64 1.43 16.01
CA CYS A 405 23.20 2.71 16.58
C CYS A 405 23.65 3.90 15.71
N GLY A 406 22.80 4.92 15.60
CA GLY A 406 23.06 6.15 14.85
C GLY A 406 21.92 6.58 13.92
N SER A 407 21.79 7.90 13.75
CA SER A 407 20.83 8.63 12.90
C SER A 407 20.70 8.05 11.49
N ILE A 408 21.83 7.75 10.84
CA ILE A 408 21.89 7.19 9.47
C ILE A 408 21.07 5.90 9.31
N TYR A 409 20.90 5.13 10.37
CA TYR A 409 20.17 3.86 10.32
C TYR A 409 18.71 3.97 10.78
N ASP A 410 18.28 5.12 11.29
CA ASP A 410 16.98 5.24 11.94
C ASP A 410 15.82 5.07 10.96
N LEU A 411 15.95 5.59 9.74
CA LEU A 411 14.99 5.31 8.67
C LEU A 411 14.92 3.81 8.34
N VAL A 412 16.07 3.14 8.23
CA VAL A 412 16.15 1.70 7.94
C VAL A 412 15.50 0.89 9.07
N LYS A 413 15.72 1.27 10.34
CA LYS A 413 15.09 0.63 11.49
C LYS A 413 13.57 0.76 11.49
N LYS A 414 13.04 1.91 11.09
CA LYS A 414 11.59 2.17 11.02
C LYS A 414 10.91 1.41 9.87
N ILE A 415 11.65 1.11 8.80
CA ILE A 415 11.14 0.34 7.65
C ILE A 415 11.35 -1.18 7.86
N ASP A 416 12.32 -1.59 8.69
CA ASP A 416 12.66 -2.98 8.91
C ASP A 416 11.52 -3.76 9.59
N ILE A 417 11.01 -4.76 8.87
CA ILE A 417 10.02 -5.74 9.35
C ILE A 417 10.68 -7.03 9.86
N GLY A 418 11.98 -6.99 10.20
CA GLY A 418 12.76 -8.10 10.76
C GLY A 418 13.58 -8.89 9.73
N GLN A 419 13.71 -8.39 8.50
CA GLN A 419 14.43 -9.07 7.42
C GLN A 419 15.51 -8.22 6.76
N LEU A 420 15.63 -6.93 7.11
CA LEU A 420 16.66 -6.07 6.53
C LEU A 420 18.02 -6.37 7.16
N ARG A 421 19.05 -6.37 6.31
CA ARG A 421 20.45 -6.41 6.74
C ARG A 421 20.99 -4.99 6.77
N TYR A 422 21.74 -4.67 7.82
CA TYR A 422 22.28 -3.33 8.02
C TYR A 422 23.70 -3.25 7.46
N PRO A 423 24.01 -2.29 6.58
CA PRO A 423 25.36 -2.12 6.09
C PRO A 423 26.28 -1.62 7.20
N ASN A 424 27.58 -1.89 7.06
CA ASN A 424 28.60 -1.22 7.83
C ASN A 424 28.75 0.25 7.38
N LYS A 425 29.38 1.10 8.20
CA LYS A 425 29.59 2.52 7.86
C LYS A 425 30.48 2.70 6.62
N GLU A 426 31.36 1.75 6.33
CA GLU A 426 32.30 1.82 5.21
C GLU A 426 31.58 1.74 3.88
N ILE A 427 30.68 0.77 3.69
CA ILE A 427 29.94 0.64 2.43
C ILE A 427 28.98 1.80 2.23
N VAL A 428 28.42 2.37 3.30
CA VAL A 428 27.63 3.62 3.19
C VAL A 428 28.49 4.77 2.68
N LYS A 429 29.72 4.93 3.21
CA LYS A 429 30.69 5.95 2.73
C LYS A 429 31.07 5.73 1.27
N ILE A 430 31.38 4.49 0.87
CA ILE A 430 31.69 4.14 -0.53
C ILE A 430 30.53 4.52 -1.45
N CYS A 431 29.29 4.18 -1.04
CA CYS A 431 28.11 4.56 -1.81
C CYS A 431 27.95 6.08 -1.89
N LYS A 432 28.31 6.84 -0.84
CA LYS A 432 28.22 8.31 -0.84
C LYS A 432 29.24 8.93 -1.80
N LEU A 433 30.49 8.51 -1.73
CA LEU A 433 31.53 8.93 -2.70
C LEU A 433 31.12 8.63 -4.14
N THR A 434 30.55 7.45 -4.37
CA THR A 434 30.04 7.08 -5.69
C THR A 434 28.89 8.00 -6.14
N CYS A 435 27.97 8.34 -5.23
CA CYS A 435 26.89 9.28 -5.49
C CYS A 435 27.39 10.70 -5.79
N ASP A 436 28.40 11.18 -5.06
CA ASP A 436 28.98 12.50 -5.25
C ASP A 436 29.70 12.57 -6.61
N PHE A 437 30.49 11.55 -6.94
CA PHE A 437 31.10 11.39 -8.27
C PHE A 437 30.07 11.40 -9.41
N VAL A 438 28.99 10.61 -9.29
CA VAL A 438 27.92 10.59 -10.31
C VAL A 438 27.26 11.97 -10.44
N SER A 439 27.09 12.69 -9.33
CA SER A 439 26.49 14.03 -9.34
C SER A 439 27.39 15.06 -10.01
N GLU A 440 28.71 14.92 -9.91
CA GLU A 440 29.67 15.77 -10.61
C GLU A 440 29.66 15.48 -12.11
N VAL A 441 29.76 14.20 -12.50
CA VAL A 441 29.76 13.79 -13.91
C VAL A 441 28.46 14.13 -14.63
N MET A 442 27.31 14.12 -13.95
CA MET A 442 26.00 14.43 -14.53
C MET A 442 25.69 15.92 -14.62
N LYS A 443 26.54 16.80 -14.05
CA LYS A 443 26.40 18.26 -14.16
C LYS A 443 27.07 18.84 -15.40
N ASP A 444 28.02 18.09 -15.98
CA ASP A 444 28.65 18.35 -17.28
C ASP A 444 27.83 17.72 -18.43
#